data_AF-A0A359HEB0-F1
#
_entry.id   AF-A0A359HEB0-F1
#
_cell.length_a   1.000
_cell.length_b   1.000
_cell.length_c   1.000
_cell.angle_alpha   90.00
_cell.angle_beta   90.00
_cell.angle_gamma   90.00
#
_symmetry.space_group_name_H-M   'P 1'
#
loop_
_entity.id
_entity.type
_entity.pdbx_description
1 polymer ?
#
loop_
_entity_poly.entity_id
_entity_poly.type
_entity_poly.pdbx_seq_one_letter_code
_entity_poly.pdbx_strand_id
1 'polypeptide(L)'
;MDFYRSKQAPFVDSRLWPVLQSSLVSQNHPFILIRGGGDLASGVALRLHRAGLNLLITERPQPLAVRRLVSFAEAIYRGQIIVEGLTARHVQTDDEALACFAAREIPILIDPNLNLLSASQVLSAPLALIDARMTKLPPESGLPVAPLVIGLGPGFVAGQNCHAAIETNRGHFLGRVIWLGAPEADTGIPGTVARHQSDRVLRAPADGTFVTHLD
;
A
#
# COMPACT_ATOMS: atom_id res chain seq x y z
N MET A 1 1.85 19.10 30.49
CA MET A 1 1.74 19.53 29.08
C MET A 1 3.14 19.97 28.68
N ASP A 2 3.87 19.10 27.99
CA ASP A 2 5.12 19.40 27.24
C ASP A 2 5.63 18.07 26.66
N PHE A 3 5.14 17.70 25.48
CA PHE A 3 5.49 16.43 24.80
C PHE A 3 5.90 16.66 23.33
N TYR A 4 6.60 17.76 23.06
CA TYR A 4 7.32 17.97 21.80
C TYR A 4 8.74 18.46 22.08
N ARG A 5 9.64 17.53 22.44
CA ARG A 5 11.07 17.74 22.25
C ARG A 5 11.55 16.85 21.12
N SER A 6 11.86 17.51 20.02
CA SER A 6 12.56 17.01 18.85
C SER A 6 13.83 16.25 19.24
N LYS A 7 13.93 14.98 18.84
CA LYS A 7 15.23 14.36 18.58
C LYS A 7 15.36 14.23 17.07
N GLN A 8 16.18 15.11 16.51
CA GLN A 8 16.64 15.06 15.13
C GLN A 8 17.36 13.72 14.92
N ALA A 9 16.82 12.87 14.04
CA ALA A 9 17.64 11.90 13.34
C ALA A 9 18.56 12.69 12.38
N PRO A 10 19.78 12.22 12.05
CA PRO A 10 20.67 12.95 11.17
C PRO A 10 20.07 12.86 9.75
N PHE A 11 19.31 13.89 9.39
CA PHE A 11 18.62 14.00 8.11
C PHE A 11 18.95 15.35 7.52
N VAL A 12 19.34 15.33 6.25
CA VAL A 12 19.63 16.50 5.42
C VAL A 12 18.48 17.51 5.54
N ASP A 13 18.83 18.78 5.67
CA ASP A 13 17.95 19.93 5.90
C ASP A 13 16.66 19.88 5.07
N SER A 14 15.53 19.66 5.74
CA SER A 14 14.18 19.65 5.17
C SER A 14 13.68 21.03 4.69
N ARG A 15 14.55 22.06 4.68
CA ARG A 15 14.26 23.40 4.11
C ARG A 15 14.82 23.59 2.70
N LEU A 16 15.42 22.55 2.11
CA LEU A 16 15.81 22.51 0.72
C LEU A 16 15.00 21.42 0.01
N TRP A 17 13.69 21.64 -0.20
CA TRP A 17 13.05 21.09 -1.40
C TRP A 17 13.40 22.07 -2.52
N PRO A 18 14.41 21.79 -3.35
CA PRO A 18 14.81 22.75 -4.35
C PRO A 18 13.68 22.81 -5.38
N VAL A 19 13.18 24.02 -5.63
CA VAL A 19 12.54 24.40 -6.89
C VAL A 19 13.63 24.44 -8.00
N LEU A 20 14.48 23.42 -8.09
CA LEU A 20 15.57 23.28 -9.05
C LEU A 20 15.51 21.84 -9.57
N GLN A 21 15.37 21.49 -10.85
CA GLN A 21 15.38 22.17 -12.15
C GLN A 21 14.54 21.25 -13.07
N SER A 22 13.47 21.70 -13.73
CA SER A 22 13.52 22.39 -15.03
C SER A 22 14.62 21.86 -15.98
N SER A 23 14.56 20.57 -16.36
CA SER A 23 14.93 20.07 -17.71
C SER A 23 14.97 18.53 -17.85
N LEU A 24 14.81 17.74 -16.78
CA LEU A 24 14.78 16.26 -16.85
C LEU A 24 13.45 15.61 -16.43
N VAL A 25 12.41 16.40 -16.13
CA VAL A 25 11.04 15.91 -15.84
C VAL A 25 10.29 15.53 -17.12
N SER A 26 10.97 15.34 -18.25
CA SER A 26 10.31 15.27 -19.55
C SER A 26 9.74 13.90 -19.93
N GLN A 27 9.76 12.86 -19.08
CA GLN A 27 9.09 11.58 -19.39
C GLN A 27 8.49 10.80 -18.20
N ASN A 28 8.72 11.17 -16.94
CA ASN A 28 8.14 10.42 -15.80
C ASN A 28 6.85 11.06 -15.28
N HIS A 29 5.79 10.27 -15.22
CA HIS A 29 4.51 10.69 -14.65
C HIS A 29 4.58 10.52 -13.12
N PRO A 30 4.57 11.59 -12.30
CA PRO A 30 4.75 11.46 -10.87
C PRO A 30 3.59 10.69 -10.23
N PHE A 31 3.90 9.66 -9.45
CA PHE A 31 2.90 8.79 -8.81
C PHE A 31 3.39 8.22 -7.48
N ILE A 32 2.44 7.72 -6.68
CA ILE A 32 2.70 6.95 -5.47
C ILE A 32 2.40 5.48 -5.77
N LEU A 33 3.35 4.61 -5.48
CA LEU A 33 3.19 3.17 -5.58
C LEU A 33 2.55 2.63 -4.31
N ILE A 34 1.51 1.80 -4.44
CA ILE A 34 0.92 1.05 -3.35
C ILE A 34 1.08 -0.44 -3.64
N ARG A 35 1.79 -1.17 -2.78
CA ARG A 35 1.86 -2.64 -2.87
C ARG A 35 0.73 -3.24 -2.07
N GLY A 36 -0.06 -4.09 -2.72
CA GLY A 36 -1.28 -4.65 -2.16
C GLY A 36 -2.49 -3.71 -2.35
N GLY A 37 -3.60 -4.24 -2.84
CA GLY A 37 -4.85 -3.54 -3.12
C GLY A 37 -6.00 -3.93 -2.18
N GLY A 38 -5.68 -4.45 -0.99
CA GLY A 38 -6.68 -4.81 0.03
C GLY A 38 -7.47 -3.61 0.58
N ASP A 39 -8.33 -3.87 1.57
CA ASP A 39 -9.26 -2.85 2.11
C ASP A 39 -8.55 -1.65 2.79
N LEU A 40 -7.48 -1.90 3.56
CA LEU A 40 -6.65 -0.82 4.12
C LEU A 40 -5.96 0.00 3.01
N ALA A 41 -5.44 -0.67 1.98
CA ALA A 41 -4.82 -0.02 0.84
C ALA A 41 -5.82 0.87 0.09
N SER A 42 -7.06 0.40 -0.10
CA SER A 42 -8.14 1.17 -0.71
C SER A 42 -8.48 2.42 0.08
N GLY A 43 -8.52 2.35 1.41
CA GLY A 43 -8.70 3.54 2.26
C GLY A 43 -7.59 4.58 2.08
N VAL A 44 -6.33 4.13 2.04
CA VAL A 44 -5.17 4.99 1.76
C VAL A 44 -5.26 5.61 0.37
N ALA A 45 -5.53 4.78 -0.64
CA ALA A 45 -5.65 5.21 -2.03
C ALA A 45 -6.77 6.24 -2.22
N LEU A 46 -7.93 6.02 -1.59
CA LEU A 46 -9.04 6.99 -1.59
C LEU A 46 -8.59 8.36 -1.07
N ARG A 47 -7.86 8.38 0.05
CA ARG A 47 -7.41 9.63 0.67
C ARG A 47 -6.40 10.36 -0.22
N LEU A 48 -5.40 9.64 -0.75
CA LEU A 48 -4.34 10.22 -1.56
C LEU A 48 -4.83 10.66 -2.95
N HIS A 49 -5.68 9.86 -3.59
CA HIS A 49 -6.25 10.21 -4.89
C HIS A 49 -7.14 11.45 -4.81
N ARG A 50 -7.97 11.55 -3.75
CA ARG A 50 -8.78 12.76 -3.48
C ARG A 50 -7.91 13.97 -3.13
N ALA A 51 -6.67 13.78 -2.70
CA ALA A 51 -5.69 14.86 -2.54
C ALA A 51 -5.01 15.26 -3.86
N GLY A 52 -5.41 14.66 -5.00
CA GLY A 52 -4.89 14.99 -6.33
C GLY A 52 -3.67 14.20 -6.76
N LEU A 53 -3.24 13.19 -5.99
CA LEU A 53 -2.08 12.37 -6.32
C LEU A 53 -2.46 11.26 -7.31
N ASN A 54 -1.56 10.97 -8.24
CA ASN A 54 -1.66 9.76 -9.07
C ASN A 54 -1.15 8.56 -8.29
N LEU A 55 -1.84 7.43 -8.43
CA LEU A 55 -1.58 6.22 -7.66
C LEU A 55 -1.50 5.02 -8.59
N LEU A 56 -0.50 4.17 -8.40
CA LEU A 56 -0.42 2.87 -9.06
C LEU A 56 -0.44 1.79 -7.99
N ILE A 57 -1.26 0.76 -8.17
CA ILE A 57 -1.31 -0.39 -7.27
C ILE A 57 -0.62 -1.58 -7.94
N THR A 58 0.24 -2.30 -7.22
CA THR A 58 0.72 -3.62 -7.65
C THR A 58 0.13 -4.69 -6.77
N GLU A 59 -0.31 -5.80 -7.37
CA GLU A 59 -0.94 -6.90 -6.67
C GLU A 59 -0.47 -8.27 -7.19
N ARG A 60 -0.74 -9.34 -6.44
CA ARG A 60 -0.56 -10.72 -6.88
C ARG A 60 -1.67 -11.14 -7.86
N PRO A 61 -1.47 -12.21 -8.67
CA PRO A 61 -2.47 -12.68 -9.63
C PRO A 61 -3.80 -13.13 -9.00
N GLN A 62 -3.76 -13.60 -7.75
CA GLN A 62 -4.92 -14.04 -6.99
C GLN A 62 -4.96 -13.30 -5.64
N PRO A 63 -5.46 -12.05 -5.61
CA PRO A 63 -5.49 -11.24 -4.40
C PRO A 63 -6.27 -11.92 -3.25
N LEU A 64 -5.76 -11.78 -2.03
CA LEU A 64 -6.34 -12.38 -0.82
C LEU A 64 -7.25 -11.41 -0.05
N ALA A 65 -7.84 -10.42 -0.74
CA ALA A 65 -8.66 -9.40 -0.11
C ALA A 65 -9.88 -10.04 0.58
N VAL A 66 -9.95 -9.91 1.92
CA VAL A 66 -11.08 -10.43 2.71
C VAL A 66 -12.38 -9.72 2.32
N ARG A 67 -12.32 -8.40 2.15
CA ARG A 67 -13.49 -7.57 1.78
C ARG A 67 -13.39 -7.13 0.32
N ARG A 68 -13.68 -8.06 -0.59
CA ARG A 68 -13.50 -7.88 -2.04
C ARG A 68 -14.18 -6.63 -2.61
N LEU A 69 -15.45 -6.39 -2.29
CA LEU A 69 -16.24 -5.28 -2.87
C LEU A 69 -15.83 -3.87 -2.41
N VAL A 70 -14.93 -3.76 -1.43
CA VAL A 70 -14.36 -2.49 -0.97
C VAL A 70 -12.85 -2.44 -1.15
N SER A 71 -12.29 -3.39 -1.89
CA SER A 71 -10.85 -3.53 -2.15
C SER A 71 -10.57 -3.35 -3.63
N PHE A 72 -9.63 -2.46 -3.97
CA PHE A 72 -9.23 -2.22 -5.34
C PHE A 72 -8.60 -3.44 -6.00
N ALA A 73 -8.03 -4.35 -5.21
CA ALA A 73 -7.56 -5.67 -5.64
C ALA A 73 -8.61 -6.47 -6.43
N GLU A 74 -9.91 -6.24 -6.23
CA GLU A 74 -10.96 -6.92 -7.00
C GLU A 74 -10.89 -6.62 -8.51
N ALA A 75 -10.27 -5.51 -8.91
CA ALA A 75 -10.04 -5.22 -10.33
C ALA A 75 -9.19 -6.29 -11.02
N ILE A 76 -8.31 -7.00 -10.30
CA ILE A 76 -7.53 -8.12 -10.86
C ILE A 76 -8.47 -9.23 -11.37
N TYR A 77 -9.57 -9.49 -10.66
CA TYR A 77 -10.55 -10.50 -11.08
C TYR A 77 -11.54 -9.98 -12.12
N ARG A 78 -11.98 -8.72 -12.00
CA ARG A 78 -13.09 -8.17 -12.79
C ARG A 78 -12.66 -7.27 -13.95
N GLY A 79 -11.36 -7.02 -14.11
CA GLY A 79 -10.81 -6.00 -15.00
C GLY A 79 -10.93 -4.57 -14.46
N GLN A 80 -11.97 -4.26 -13.69
CA GLN A 80 -12.15 -2.98 -13.02
C GLN A 80 -13.04 -3.09 -11.77
N ILE A 81 -12.94 -2.12 -10.87
CA ILE A 81 -13.88 -1.92 -9.77
C ILE A 81 -14.04 -0.43 -9.47
N ILE A 82 -15.23 -0.05 -8.99
CA ILE A 82 -15.49 1.27 -8.42
C ILE A 82 -15.64 1.13 -6.91
N VAL A 83 -14.83 1.83 -6.14
CA VAL A 83 -14.92 1.90 -4.67
C VAL A 83 -15.07 3.36 -4.28
N GLU A 84 -16.15 3.72 -3.59
CA GLU A 84 -16.38 5.09 -3.08
C GLU A 84 -16.23 6.18 -4.17
N GLY A 85 -16.70 5.86 -5.38
CA GLY A 85 -16.68 6.74 -6.56
C GLY A 85 -15.34 6.80 -7.32
N LEU A 86 -14.33 6.04 -6.91
CA LEU A 86 -13.05 5.95 -7.62
C LEU A 86 -12.97 4.64 -8.40
N THR A 87 -12.63 4.74 -9.69
CA THR A 87 -12.37 3.58 -10.55
C THR A 87 -10.92 3.13 -10.40
N ALA A 88 -10.73 1.84 -10.20
CA ALA A 88 -9.44 1.20 -10.39
C ALA A 88 -9.55 0.14 -11.50
N ARG A 89 -8.52 0.04 -12.33
CA ARG A 89 -8.51 -0.75 -13.56
C ARG A 89 -7.27 -1.63 -13.60
N HIS A 90 -7.46 -2.91 -13.89
CA HIS A 90 -6.37 -3.82 -14.19
C HIS A 90 -5.80 -3.45 -15.56
N VAL A 91 -4.49 -3.21 -15.61
CA VAL A 91 -3.74 -2.83 -16.81
C VAL A 91 -2.60 -3.82 -17.02
N GLN A 92 -2.09 -3.91 -18.25
CA GLN A 92 -1.02 -4.82 -18.64
C GLN A 92 0.19 -4.10 -19.23
N THR A 93 0.04 -2.82 -19.59
CA THR A 93 1.07 -2.03 -20.26
C THR A 93 1.24 -0.65 -19.62
N ASP A 94 2.40 -0.04 -19.84
CA ASP A 94 2.68 1.33 -19.38
C ASP A 94 1.71 2.34 -19.99
N ASP A 95 1.36 2.19 -21.28
CA ASP A 95 0.42 3.07 -21.97
C ASP A 95 -0.99 3.02 -21.37
N GLU A 96 -1.47 1.83 -21.00
CA GLU A 96 -2.75 1.67 -20.29
C GLU A 96 -2.71 2.31 -18.90
N ALA A 97 -1.59 2.20 -18.19
CA ALA A 97 -1.42 2.85 -16.89
C ALA A 97 -1.43 4.39 -17.02
N LEU A 98 -0.74 4.93 -18.03
CA LEU A 98 -0.73 6.36 -18.33
C LEU A 98 -2.13 6.87 -18.74
N ALA A 99 -2.87 6.09 -19.51
CA ALA A 99 -4.26 6.40 -19.87
C ALA A 99 -5.16 6.45 -18.62
N CYS A 100 -4.97 5.53 -17.66
CA CYS A 100 -5.68 5.58 -16.38
C CYS A 100 -5.39 6.86 -15.60
N PHE A 101 -4.12 7.28 -15.51
CA PHE A 101 -3.76 8.55 -14.86
C PHE A 101 -4.44 9.76 -15.52
N ALA A 102 -4.44 9.82 -16.85
CA ALA A 102 -5.11 10.87 -17.61
C ALA A 102 -6.64 10.88 -17.36
N ALA A 103 -7.23 9.70 -17.18
CA ALA A 103 -8.65 9.53 -16.86
C ALA A 103 -8.99 9.70 -15.36
N ARG A 104 -8.00 10.01 -14.50
CA ARG A 104 -8.16 10.07 -13.03
C ARG A 104 -8.68 8.75 -12.43
N GLU A 105 -8.23 7.64 -13.01
CA GLU A 105 -8.42 6.27 -12.52
C GLU A 105 -7.12 5.75 -11.88
N ILE A 106 -7.23 4.68 -11.09
CA ILE A 106 -6.10 4.02 -10.44
C ILE A 106 -5.71 2.77 -11.24
N PRO A 107 -4.58 2.76 -11.98
CA PRO A 107 -4.08 1.55 -12.61
C PRO A 107 -3.63 0.53 -11.55
N ILE A 108 -3.91 -0.75 -11.83
CA ILE A 108 -3.48 -1.89 -11.04
C ILE A 108 -2.74 -2.88 -11.94
N LEU A 109 -1.52 -3.25 -11.56
CA LEU A 109 -0.68 -4.22 -12.25
C LEU A 109 -0.57 -5.52 -11.44
N ILE A 110 -0.55 -6.66 -12.13
CA ILE A 110 -0.10 -7.92 -11.53
C ILE A 110 1.43 -7.91 -11.53
N ASP A 111 2.02 -7.49 -10.42
CA ASP A 111 3.48 -7.42 -10.26
C ASP A 111 3.89 -7.61 -8.79
N PRO A 112 3.73 -8.82 -8.23
CA PRO A 112 3.95 -9.07 -6.80
C PRO A 112 5.39 -8.77 -6.36
N ASN A 113 6.35 -8.88 -7.27
CA ASN A 113 7.79 -8.73 -7.01
C ASN A 113 8.37 -7.42 -7.54
N LEU A 114 7.55 -6.53 -8.10
CA LEU A 114 7.98 -5.26 -8.71
C LEU A 114 8.94 -5.41 -9.90
N ASN A 115 8.92 -6.56 -10.57
CA ASN A 115 9.82 -6.84 -11.68
C ASN A 115 9.43 -6.03 -12.93
N LEU A 116 8.13 -5.92 -13.21
CA LEU A 116 7.62 -5.16 -14.35
C LEU A 116 7.84 -3.67 -14.12
N LEU A 117 7.53 -3.20 -12.91
CA LEU A 117 7.74 -1.80 -12.52
C LEU A 117 9.21 -1.40 -12.63
N SER A 118 10.13 -2.24 -12.14
CA SER A 118 11.57 -1.98 -12.19
C SER A 118 12.13 -1.96 -13.62
N ALA A 119 11.51 -2.72 -14.54
CA ALA A 119 11.90 -2.77 -15.95
C ALA A 119 11.26 -1.65 -16.80
N SER A 120 10.22 -0.98 -16.29
CA SER A 120 9.55 0.11 -17.01
C SER A 120 10.43 1.35 -17.13
N GLN A 121 10.43 1.99 -18.30
CA GLN A 121 11.16 3.25 -18.47
C GLN A 121 10.39 4.46 -17.91
N VAL A 122 9.07 4.35 -17.76
CA VAL A 122 8.18 5.48 -17.40
C VAL A 122 7.65 5.35 -15.97
N LEU A 123 7.52 4.12 -15.46
CA LEU A 123 6.95 3.81 -14.15
C LEU A 123 7.98 3.32 -13.14
N SER A 124 9.28 3.32 -13.46
CA SER A 124 10.33 2.79 -12.56
C SER A 124 10.69 3.69 -11.38
N ALA A 125 10.21 4.93 -11.33
CA ALA A 125 10.58 5.90 -10.30
C ALA A 125 9.36 6.50 -9.57
N PRO A 126 8.69 5.74 -8.69
CA PRO A 126 7.65 6.29 -7.82
C PRO A 126 8.22 7.31 -6.83
N LEU A 127 7.40 8.30 -6.46
CA LEU A 127 7.77 9.30 -5.46
C LEU A 127 7.78 8.72 -4.04
N ALA A 128 6.88 7.77 -3.78
CA ALA A 128 6.83 7.01 -2.55
C ALA A 128 6.28 5.61 -2.80
N LEU A 129 6.68 4.68 -1.95
CA LEU A 129 6.12 3.34 -1.83
C LEU A 129 5.33 3.25 -0.53
N ILE A 130 4.08 2.82 -0.62
CA ILE A 130 3.26 2.41 0.52
C ILE A 130 3.09 0.89 0.43
N ASP A 131 3.73 0.14 1.33
CA ASP A 131 3.51 -1.30 1.42
C ASP A 131 2.31 -1.60 2.32
N ALA A 132 1.21 -1.94 1.67
CA ALA A 132 -0.09 -2.23 2.25
C ALA A 132 -0.47 -3.70 2.10
N ARG A 133 0.50 -4.59 1.84
CA ARG A 133 0.27 -6.04 1.67
C ARG A 133 -0.16 -6.73 2.98
N MET A 134 0.10 -6.10 4.13
CA MET A 134 -0.26 -6.62 5.46
C MET A 134 0.24 -8.06 5.70
N THR A 135 1.44 -8.40 5.20
CA THR A 135 2.05 -9.74 5.35
C THR A 135 2.41 -10.07 6.79
N LYS A 136 2.53 -9.04 7.65
CA LYS A 136 3.00 -9.12 9.04
C LYS A 136 4.45 -9.60 9.18
N LEU A 137 5.17 -9.58 8.05
CA LEU A 137 6.57 -9.97 7.94
C LEU A 137 7.38 -8.77 7.48
N PRO A 138 8.69 -8.72 7.77
CA PRO A 138 9.57 -7.72 7.19
C PRO A 138 9.47 -7.74 5.65
N PRO A 139 9.56 -6.57 4.99
CA PRO A 139 9.65 -6.52 3.55
C PRO A 139 10.92 -7.22 3.06
N GLU A 140 10.92 -7.62 1.79
CA GLU A 140 12.10 -8.19 1.16
C GLU A 140 13.27 -7.17 1.18
N SER A 141 14.49 -7.65 1.37
CA SER A 141 15.68 -6.79 1.45
C SER A 141 15.98 -6.10 0.10
N GLY A 142 16.18 -4.78 0.08
CA GLY A 142 16.57 -4.05 -1.14
C GLY A 142 15.84 -2.72 -1.33
N LEU A 143 15.88 -1.84 -0.33
CA LEU A 143 14.81 -0.90 -0.02
C LEU A 143 14.71 0.47 -0.72
N PRO A 144 15.41 0.86 -1.80
CA PRO A 144 15.07 2.12 -2.45
C PRO A 144 14.35 1.87 -3.78
N VAL A 145 13.17 1.24 -3.74
CA VAL A 145 12.20 1.32 -4.84
C VAL A 145 11.66 2.75 -4.97
N ALA A 146 11.68 3.53 -3.88
CA ALA A 146 11.22 4.91 -3.83
C ALA A 146 12.02 5.73 -2.81
N PRO A 147 12.09 7.07 -2.95
CA PRO A 147 12.71 7.97 -1.97
C PRO A 147 12.04 7.95 -0.59
N LEU A 148 10.75 7.60 -0.53
CA LEU A 148 9.98 7.46 0.71
C LEU A 148 9.29 6.10 0.74
N VAL A 149 9.41 5.38 1.85
CA VAL A 149 8.83 4.05 2.04
C VAL A 149 8.03 4.04 3.33
N ILE A 150 6.74 3.77 3.22
CA ILE A 150 5.79 3.70 4.33
C ILE A 150 5.24 2.29 4.41
N GLY A 151 5.36 1.66 5.58
CA GLY A 151 4.79 0.34 5.85
C GLY A 151 3.49 0.42 6.64
N LEU A 152 2.49 -0.38 6.29
CA LEU A 152 1.28 -0.53 7.11
C LEU A 152 1.41 -1.73 8.06
N GLY A 153 1.37 -1.47 9.36
CA GLY A 153 1.19 -2.49 10.38
C GLY A 153 2.44 -3.33 10.74
N PRO A 154 2.22 -4.47 11.42
CA PRO A 154 3.30 -5.35 11.89
C PRO A 154 4.25 -5.79 10.75
N GLY A 155 5.51 -6.04 11.08
CA GLY A 155 6.58 -6.38 10.13
C GLY A 155 7.41 -5.18 9.69
N PHE A 156 6.86 -3.97 9.79
CA PHE A 156 7.57 -2.73 9.52
C PHE A 156 8.14 -2.09 10.78
N VAL A 157 9.38 -1.63 10.70
CA VAL A 157 10.11 -0.94 11.76
C VAL A 157 10.77 0.30 11.17
N ALA A 158 10.23 1.46 11.53
CA ALA A 158 10.71 2.76 11.09
C ALA A 158 12.13 3.01 11.58
N GLY A 159 12.99 3.46 10.66
CA GLY A 159 14.43 3.61 10.89
C GLY A 159 15.24 2.33 10.69
N GLN A 160 14.61 1.21 10.32
CA GLN A 160 15.28 -0.05 9.98
C GLN A 160 14.92 -0.53 8.58
N ASN A 161 13.64 -0.77 8.30
CA ASN A 161 13.16 -1.32 7.02
C ASN A 161 12.09 -0.46 6.33
N CYS A 162 11.81 0.72 6.87
CA CYS A 162 10.97 1.74 6.25
C CYS A 162 11.30 3.12 6.86
N HIS A 163 10.84 4.18 6.19
CA HIS A 163 10.99 5.55 6.68
C HIS A 163 9.91 5.90 7.71
N ALA A 164 8.71 5.35 7.54
CA ALA A 164 7.64 5.43 8.53
C ALA A 164 6.82 4.13 8.53
N ALA A 165 6.30 3.79 9.70
CA ALA A 165 5.33 2.72 9.85
C ALA A 165 4.00 3.30 10.34
N ILE A 166 2.87 2.72 9.93
CA ILE A 166 1.54 3.14 10.36
C ILE A 166 0.96 2.09 11.29
N GLU A 167 0.44 2.53 12.43
CA GLU A 167 -0.30 1.66 13.33
C GLU A 167 -1.63 1.21 12.69
N THR A 168 -1.87 -0.09 12.70
CA THR A 168 -3.04 -0.74 12.07
C THR A 168 -3.89 -1.54 13.06
N ASN A 169 -3.39 -1.77 14.28
CA ASN A 169 -4.17 -2.39 15.32
C ASN A 169 -5.32 -1.47 15.72
N ARG A 170 -6.50 -2.06 15.93
CA ARG A 170 -7.70 -1.33 16.31
C ARG A 170 -7.53 -0.85 17.75
N GLY A 171 -7.62 0.45 17.95
CA GLY A 171 -7.49 1.05 19.27
C GLY A 171 -7.17 2.52 19.18
N HIS A 172 -6.71 3.09 20.30
CA HIS A 172 -6.42 4.51 20.42
C HIS A 172 -5.31 5.01 19.49
N PHE A 173 -4.45 4.12 19.02
CA PHE A 173 -3.32 4.47 18.17
C PHE A 173 -3.54 4.19 16.70
N LEU A 174 -4.69 3.65 16.29
CA LEU A 174 -4.99 3.34 14.89
C LEU A 174 -4.71 4.55 13.97
N GLY A 175 -3.92 4.34 12.93
CA GLY A 175 -3.53 5.38 11.96
C GLY A 175 -2.40 6.30 12.43
N ARG A 176 -1.85 6.10 13.65
CA ARG A 176 -0.68 6.85 14.11
C ARG A 176 0.53 6.57 13.21
N VAL A 177 1.22 7.65 12.84
CA VAL A 177 2.50 7.58 12.13
C VAL A 177 3.63 7.37 13.13
N ILE A 178 4.41 6.31 12.93
CA ILE A 178 5.56 5.93 13.73
C ILE A 178 6.81 6.23 12.90
N TRP A 179 7.56 7.25 13.31
CA TRP A 179 8.79 7.69 12.63
C TRP A 179 10.04 6.96 13.13
N LEU A 180 9.95 6.31 14.29
CA LEU A 180 11.00 5.49 14.86
C LEU A 180 10.36 4.36 15.68
N GLY A 181 10.77 3.11 15.41
CA GLY A 181 10.19 1.93 16.06
C GLY A 181 9.11 1.24 15.22
N ALA A 182 8.37 0.32 15.84
CA ALA A 182 7.42 -0.56 15.16
C ALA A 182 5.97 -0.32 15.63
N PRO A 183 4.97 -0.60 14.78
CA PRO A 183 3.59 -0.80 15.22
C PRO A 183 3.45 -1.95 16.22
N GLU A 184 2.29 -2.04 16.87
CA GLU A 184 1.95 -3.18 17.72
C GLU A 184 2.09 -4.51 16.94
N ALA A 185 2.61 -5.54 17.61
CA ALA A 185 2.84 -6.84 17.00
C ALA A 185 1.53 -7.56 16.66
N ASP A 186 1.55 -8.42 15.63
CA ASP A 186 0.41 -9.28 15.34
C ASP A 186 0.23 -10.32 16.45
N THR A 187 -0.92 -10.26 17.14
CA THR A 187 -1.25 -11.21 18.21
C THR A 187 -1.81 -12.53 17.67
N GLY A 188 -2.23 -12.57 16.39
CA GLY A 188 -2.94 -13.69 15.79
C GLY A 188 -4.38 -13.88 16.30
N ILE A 189 -4.81 -13.05 17.25
CA ILE A 189 -6.14 -13.11 17.88
C ILE A 189 -7.09 -12.17 17.14
N PRO A 190 -8.22 -12.67 16.61
CA PRO A 190 -9.22 -11.82 15.96
C PRO A 190 -9.80 -10.78 16.94
N GLY A 191 -10.09 -9.59 16.42
CA GLY A 191 -10.77 -8.54 17.20
C GLY A 191 -12.18 -8.96 17.64
N THR A 192 -12.57 -8.49 18.82
CA THR A 192 -13.88 -8.78 19.42
C THR A 192 -15.03 -8.21 18.58
N VAL A 193 -16.08 -9.00 18.35
CA VAL A 193 -17.37 -8.53 17.83
C VAL A 193 -18.49 -9.07 18.71
N ALA A 194 -19.36 -8.19 19.20
CA ALA A 194 -20.49 -8.55 20.05
C ALA A 194 -20.13 -9.51 21.21
N ARG A 195 -18.97 -9.30 21.86
CA ARG A 195 -18.37 -10.11 22.95
C ARG A 195 -17.71 -11.44 22.55
N HIS A 196 -17.71 -11.80 21.27
CA HIS A 196 -17.05 -12.99 20.72
C HIS A 196 -15.69 -12.62 20.09
N GLN A 197 -14.67 -13.46 20.23
CA GLN A 197 -13.29 -13.22 19.72
C GLN A 197 -12.81 -14.36 18.81
N SER A 198 -12.26 -15.43 19.39
CA SER A 198 -11.70 -16.57 18.66
C SER A 198 -12.77 -17.59 18.29
N ASP A 199 -13.81 -17.69 19.11
CA ASP A 199 -14.96 -18.59 18.97
C ASP A 199 -15.84 -18.33 17.74
N ARG A 200 -15.66 -17.18 17.09
CA ARG A 200 -16.35 -16.80 15.84
C ARG A 200 -15.58 -17.13 14.56
N VAL A 201 -14.40 -17.74 14.65
CA VAL A 201 -13.58 -18.09 13.48
C VAL A 201 -13.36 -19.59 13.45
N LEU A 202 -13.86 -20.24 12.39
CA LEU A 202 -13.51 -21.62 12.09
C LEU A 202 -12.25 -21.63 11.23
N ARG A 203 -11.30 -22.50 11.58
CA ARG A 203 -10.06 -22.73 10.83
C ARG A 203 -10.07 -24.15 10.30
N ALA A 204 -9.60 -24.34 9.06
CA ALA A 204 -9.37 -25.68 8.54
C ALA A 204 -8.30 -26.37 9.41
N PRO A 205 -8.42 -27.69 9.66
CA PRO A 205 -7.47 -28.42 10.48
C PRO A 205 -6.10 -28.62 9.78
N ALA A 206 -6.03 -28.37 8.48
CA ALA A 206 -4.83 -28.48 7.66
C ALA A 206 -4.90 -27.52 6.45
N ASP A 207 -3.76 -27.31 5.80
CA ASP A 207 -3.67 -26.57 4.54
C ASP A 207 -4.34 -27.35 3.40
N GLY A 208 -4.93 -26.64 2.44
CA GLY A 208 -5.57 -27.24 1.27
C GLY A 208 -6.23 -26.22 0.35
N THR A 209 -6.66 -26.68 -0.83
CA THR A 209 -7.41 -25.86 -1.78
C THR A 209 -8.90 -25.91 -1.44
N PHE A 210 -9.50 -24.75 -1.20
CA PHE A 210 -10.96 -24.65 -1.10
C PHE A 210 -11.55 -24.79 -2.51
N VAL A 211 -12.39 -25.80 -2.71
CA VAL A 211 -13.12 -26.04 -3.96
C VAL A 211 -14.61 -25.82 -3.69
N THR A 212 -15.25 -24.98 -4.50
CA THR A 212 -16.68 -24.74 -4.46
C THR A 212 -17.29 -25.14 -5.82
N HIS A 213 -18.52 -25.64 -5.80
CA HIS A 213 -19.30 -25.95 -7.02
C HIS A 213 -20.11 -24.76 -7.53
N LEU A 214 -19.92 -23.58 -6.91
CA LEU A 214 -20.55 -22.33 -7.31
C LEU A 214 -19.53 -21.50 -8.09
N ASP A 215 -19.92 -21.06 -9.29
CA ASP A 215 -19.17 -20.15 -10.16
C ASP A 215 -19.06 -18.72 -9.56
#